data_AF-A0A957NJG8-F1
#
_entry.id   AF-A0A957NJG8-F1
#
_cell.length_a   1.000
_cell.length_b   1.000
_cell.length_c   1.000
_cell.angle_alpha   90.00
_cell.angle_beta   90.00
_cell.angle_gamma   90.00
#
_symmetry.space_group_name_H-M   'P 1'
#
loop_
_entity.id
_entity.type
_entity.pdbx_description
1 polymer ?
#
loop_
_entity_poly.entity_id
_entity_poly.type
_entity_poly.pdbx_seq_one_letter_code
_entity_poly.pdbx_strand_id
1 'polypeptide(L)'
;LDANVSEAMQVLSMNHALSQDDRFVQVNVGAEKKWFLKRLEPADALEAPIILRPTQPIYNRALLSVELLQVEWELDDEWGESSLSSELPAIVPSTSLTLTYPHRRCGTLPLNGRTRNFFPVAEQGRSLITFIDGRWGTHIPGWVSHEGRYVTGLAKWMEDHALPVGAYLTLERTNNANEIVIDYRTRRAKREWAPTATADLDHLRLRFEMTKVMVACEYDEHLIVAESEPNATAQLRLLLNQNRIELTQIVDRLVPELVKLDPRGTVHAKSVYSAANMLRRCAPGPVFFALISNRRFQDVGGGFFALS
;
A
#
# COMPACT_ATOMS: atom_id res chain seq x y z
N LEU A 1 18.20 7.52 41.36
CA LEU A 1 19.50 7.61 40.68
C LEU A 1 20.43 8.36 41.63
N ASP A 2 21.62 7.82 41.88
CA ASP A 2 22.61 8.41 42.79
C ASP A 2 23.21 9.67 42.14
N ALA A 3 23.19 10.80 42.85
CA ALA A 3 23.59 12.11 42.32
C ALA A 3 25.10 12.22 42.03
N ASN A 4 25.89 11.25 42.50
CA ASN A 4 27.34 11.20 42.30
C ASN A 4 27.78 10.46 41.02
N VAL A 5 26.84 9.92 40.23
CA VAL A 5 27.13 9.22 38.97
C VAL A 5 27.07 10.21 37.81
N SER A 6 28.04 10.17 36.89
CA SER A 6 28.04 11.06 35.72
C SER A 6 26.78 10.88 34.87
N GLU A 7 26.31 11.98 34.27
CA GLU A 7 25.09 11.99 33.45
C GLU A 7 25.12 10.94 32.33
N ALA A 8 26.27 10.76 31.67
CA ALA A 8 26.47 9.74 30.64
C ALA A 8 26.22 8.31 31.16
N MET A 9 26.68 8.00 32.37
CA MET A 9 26.45 6.70 33.00
C MET A 9 24.99 6.52 33.45
N GLN A 10 24.33 7.60 33.90
CA GLN A 10 22.90 7.57 34.21
C GLN A 10 22.05 7.28 32.95
N VAL A 11 22.37 7.95 31.83
CA VAL A 11 21.71 7.73 30.53
C VAL A 11 21.95 6.31 30.02
N LEU A 12 23.19 5.80 30.10
CA LEU A 12 23.52 4.43 29.70
C LEU A 12 22.75 3.40 30.55
N SER A 13 22.71 3.59 31.86
CA SER A 13 22.00 2.69 32.79
C SER A 13 20.49 2.73 32.58
N MET A 14 19.91 3.91 32.33
CA MET A 14 18.49 4.05 31.97
C MET A 14 18.17 3.36 30.64
N ASN A 15 18.99 3.58 29.61
CA ASN A 15 18.82 2.92 28.31
C ASN A 15 18.91 1.40 28.42
N HIS A 16 19.83 0.89 29.25
CA HIS A 16 19.93 -0.54 29.52
C HIS A 16 18.71 -1.05 30.29
N ALA A 17 18.22 -0.34 31.30
CA ALA A 17 17.03 -0.75 32.06
C ALA A 17 15.78 -0.79 31.16
N LEU A 18 15.59 0.23 30.31
CA LEU A 18 14.48 0.30 29.37
C LEU A 18 14.58 -0.73 28.24
N SER A 19 15.80 -1.13 27.83
CA SER A 19 15.96 -2.17 26.80
C SER A 19 15.63 -3.59 27.29
N GLN A 20 15.67 -3.82 28.60
CA GLN A 20 15.27 -5.09 29.23
C GLN A 20 13.78 -5.13 29.60
N ASP A 21 13.06 -4.01 29.46
CA ASP A 21 11.63 -3.92 29.80
C ASP A 21 10.76 -4.03 28.55
N ASP A 22 10.03 -5.15 28.44
CA ASP A 22 9.17 -5.45 27.30
C ASP A 22 8.07 -4.42 27.04
N ARG A 23 7.77 -3.52 27.99
CA ARG A 23 6.76 -2.46 27.81
C ARG A 23 7.27 -1.30 26.97
N PHE A 24 8.59 -1.18 26.82
CA PHE A 24 9.22 -0.10 26.07
C PHE A 24 9.81 -0.61 24.76
N VAL A 25 9.79 0.26 23.76
CA VAL A 25 10.49 0.05 22.50
C VAL A 25 11.35 1.26 22.18
N GLN A 26 12.49 1.03 21.56
CA GLN A 26 13.33 2.11 21.07
C GLN A 26 12.82 2.53 19.70
N VAL A 27 12.50 3.81 19.54
CA VAL A 27 11.98 4.41 18.30
C VAL A 27 12.90 5.53 17.87
N ASN A 28 13.05 5.69 16.55
CA ASN A 28 13.85 6.78 16.01
C ASN A 28 12.95 8.02 15.85
N VAL A 29 13.38 9.15 16.42
CA VAL A 29 12.73 10.46 16.23
C VAL A 29 13.79 11.41 15.68
N GLY A 30 13.85 11.53 14.35
CA GLY A 30 14.97 12.16 13.67
C GLY A 30 16.28 11.41 13.92
N ALA A 31 17.31 12.12 14.40
CA ALA A 31 18.62 11.54 14.73
C ALA A 31 18.70 10.96 16.15
N GLU A 32 17.69 11.20 16.99
CA GLU A 32 17.67 10.74 18.38
C GLU A 32 16.93 9.41 18.51
N LYS A 33 17.45 8.51 19.35
CA LYS A 33 16.72 7.32 19.78
C LYS A 33 15.94 7.64 21.05
N LYS A 34 14.62 7.49 21.01
CA LYS A 34 13.73 7.70 22.15
C LYS A 34 13.08 6.39 22.57
N TRP A 35 12.69 6.30 23.84
CA TRP A 35 11.91 5.19 24.35
C TRP A 35 10.42 5.53 24.30
N PHE A 36 9.63 4.61 23.76
CA PHE A 36 8.18 4.75 23.67
C PHE A 36 7.50 3.57 24.35
N LEU A 37 6.33 3.83 24.95
CA LEU A 37 5.52 2.80 25.58
C LEU A 37 4.76 2.02 24.51
N LYS A 38 5.02 0.72 24.37
CA LYS A 38 4.40 -0.14 23.34
C LYS A 38 2.87 -0.08 23.35
N ARG A 39 2.25 0.08 24.53
CA ARG A 39 0.77 0.16 24.66
C ARG A 39 0.14 1.38 23.98
N LEU A 40 0.93 2.41 23.68
CA LEU A 40 0.47 3.63 23.03
C LEU A 40 0.76 3.63 21.52
N GLU A 41 1.41 2.58 21.01
CA GLU A 41 1.65 2.44 19.59
C GLU A 41 0.39 1.94 18.88
N PRO A 42 0.10 2.44 17.66
CA PRO A 42 -0.94 1.85 16.83
C PRO A 42 -0.65 0.37 16.59
N ALA A 43 -1.70 -0.48 16.64
CA ALA A 43 -1.56 -1.92 16.42
C ALA A 43 -0.86 -2.25 15.09
N ASP A 44 -1.16 -1.49 14.04
CA ASP A 44 -0.57 -1.66 12.71
C ASP A 44 0.90 -1.24 12.62
N ALA A 45 1.41 -0.50 13.62
CA ALA A 45 2.84 -0.21 13.77
C ALA A 45 3.56 -1.34 14.53
N LEU A 46 2.87 -2.05 15.43
CA LEU A 46 3.43 -3.17 16.21
C LEU A 46 3.61 -4.42 15.35
N GLU A 47 2.61 -4.77 14.55
CA GLU A 47 2.63 -5.95 13.69
C GLU A 47 2.05 -5.60 12.31
N ALA A 48 2.77 -5.96 11.24
CA ALA A 48 2.33 -5.67 9.89
C ALA A 48 0.95 -6.31 9.61
N PRO A 49 -0.07 -5.54 9.20
CA PRO A 49 -1.37 -6.09 8.84
C PRO A 49 -1.23 -7.17 7.76
N ILE A 50 -2.01 -8.25 7.85
CA ILE A 50 -1.94 -9.39 6.89
C ILE A 50 -2.10 -8.91 5.44
N ILE A 51 -2.91 -7.87 5.20
CA ILE A 51 -3.13 -7.28 3.88
C ILE A 51 -1.90 -6.54 3.31
N LEU A 52 -0.93 -6.18 4.14
CA LEU A 52 0.33 -5.54 3.74
C LEU A 52 1.50 -6.53 3.68
N ARG A 53 1.33 -7.77 4.12
CA ARG A 53 2.37 -8.81 4.06
C ARG A 53 2.42 -9.42 2.66
N PRO A 54 3.44 -9.12 1.84
CA PRO A 54 3.50 -9.58 0.47
C PRO A 54 3.75 -11.09 0.39
N THR A 55 3.12 -11.73 -0.59
CA THR A 55 3.63 -12.98 -1.15
C THR A 55 4.63 -12.65 -2.25
N GLN A 56 5.79 -13.31 -2.24
CA GLN A 56 6.86 -13.13 -3.23
C GLN A 56 7.06 -14.43 -4.03
N PRO A 57 6.14 -14.77 -4.95
CA PRO A 57 6.35 -15.91 -5.82
C PRO A 57 7.51 -15.64 -6.78
N ILE A 58 8.29 -16.68 -7.08
CA ILE A 58 9.35 -16.61 -8.09
C ILE A 58 8.69 -16.61 -9.47
N TYR A 59 9.06 -15.68 -10.34
CA TYR A 59 8.56 -15.58 -11.70
C TYR A 59 9.65 -15.07 -12.65
N ASN A 60 9.47 -15.28 -13.95
CA ASN A 60 10.41 -14.79 -14.96
C ASN A 60 9.96 -13.41 -15.48
N ARG A 61 10.51 -12.34 -14.88
CA ARG A 61 10.24 -10.95 -15.27
C ARG A 61 10.61 -10.63 -16.72
N ALA A 62 11.52 -11.38 -17.33
CA ALA A 62 11.90 -11.19 -18.74
C ALA A 62 10.78 -11.56 -19.74
N LEU A 63 9.70 -12.22 -19.29
CA LEU A 63 8.52 -12.47 -20.12
C LEU A 63 7.53 -11.31 -20.14
N LEU A 64 7.70 -10.29 -19.29
CA LEU A 64 6.82 -9.13 -19.32
C LEU A 64 7.08 -8.29 -20.57
N SER A 65 6.02 -7.90 -21.26
CA SER A 65 6.09 -6.96 -22.38
C SER A 65 6.56 -5.58 -21.91
N VAL A 66 7.01 -4.74 -22.85
CA VAL A 66 7.47 -3.37 -22.55
C VAL A 66 6.35 -2.56 -21.90
N GLU A 67 5.11 -2.76 -22.36
CA GLU A 67 3.92 -2.13 -21.83
C GLU A 67 3.66 -2.55 -20.38
N LEU A 68 3.77 -3.84 -20.05
CA LEU A 68 3.62 -4.33 -18.67
C LEU A 68 4.72 -3.80 -17.74
N LEU A 69 5.96 -3.70 -18.24
CA LEU A 69 7.07 -3.11 -17.49
C LEU A 69 6.84 -1.62 -17.23
N GLN A 70 6.27 -0.89 -18.19
CA GLN A 70 5.88 0.50 -18.00
C GLN A 70 4.77 0.62 -16.94
N VAL A 71 3.74 -0.22 -17.01
CA VAL A 71 2.66 -0.25 -16.02
C VAL A 71 3.20 -0.58 -14.63
N GLU A 72 4.13 -1.52 -14.51
CA GLU A 72 4.80 -1.84 -13.25
C GLU A 72 5.55 -0.63 -12.67
N TRP A 73 6.30 0.08 -13.52
CA TRP A 73 7.00 1.31 -13.12
C TRP A 73 6.04 2.45 -12.74
N GLU A 74 4.91 2.60 -13.42
CA GLU A 74 3.89 3.58 -13.06
C GLU A 74 3.31 3.30 -11.68
N LEU A 75 2.97 2.03 -11.40
CA LEU A 75 2.43 1.61 -10.10
C LEU A 75 3.42 1.85 -8.95
N ASP A 76 4.72 1.66 -9.18
CA ASP A 76 5.80 1.86 -8.20
C ASP A 76 5.43 1.28 -6.83
N ASP A 77 5.07 0.00 -6.84
CA ASP A 77 4.75 -0.76 -5.63
C ASP A 77 5.99 -0.93 -4.75
N GLU A 78 5.85 -0.85 -3.43
CA GLU A 78 6.96 -0.93 -2.48
C GLU A 78 7.68 -2.29 -2.45
N TRP A 79 7.06 -3.32 -3.03
CA TRP A 79 7.64 -4.65 -3.23
C TRP A 79 7.94 -4.95 -4.70
N GLY A 80 7.77 -3.98 -5.60
CA GLY A 80 8.07 -4.09 -7.02
C GLY A 80 9.57 -4.10 -7.34
N GLU A 81 9.95 -4.84 -8.38
CA GLU A 81 11.33 -4.90 -8.86
C GLU A 81 11.74 -3.63 -9.63
N SER A 82 10.77 -2.83 -10.09
CA SER A 82 11.00 -1.53 -10.75
C SER A 82 11.74 -0.51 -9.87
N SER A 83 11.62 -0.65 -8.55
CA SER A 83 12.29 0.22 -7.56
C SER A 83 13.80 -0.06 -7.43
N LEU A 84 14.29 -1.19 -7.95
CA LEU A 84 15.70 -1.60 -7.81
C LEU A 84 16.66 -0.81 -8.70
N SER A 85 16.14 -0.08 -9.70
CA SER A 85 16.96 0.53 -10.75
C SER A 85 16.95 2.06 -10.78
N SER A 86 16.22 2.74 -9.88
CA SER A 86 16.12 4.20 -9.92
C SER A 86 16.90 4.82 -8.76
N GLU A 87 18.15 5.22 -9.03
CA GLU A 87 18.81 6.31 -8.31
C GLU A 87 18.01 7.59 -8.60
N LEU A 88 16.86 7.74 -7.93
CA LEU A 88 16.10 8.99 -8.01
C LEU A 88 17.00 10.13 -7.47
N PRO A 89 17.02 11.30 -8.13
CA PRO A 89 17.82 12.42 -7.69
C PRO A 89 17.64 12.73 -6.21
N ALA A 90 18.74 13.14 -5.57
CA ALA A 90 18.76 13.61 -4.20
C ALA A 90 17.68 14.68 -3.98
N ILE A 91 16.71 14.35 -3.11
CA ILE A 91 15.76 15.28 -2.48
C ILE A 91 14.91 16.08 -3.48
N VAL A 92 13.84 15.47 -4.00
CA VAL A 92 12.72 16.22 -4.62
C VAL A 92 11.88 16.95 -3.56
N PRO A 93 11.35 18.15 -3.86
CA PRO A 93 10.55 18.93 -2.91
C PRO A 93 9.15 18.34 -2.69
N SER A 94 8.57 17.75 -3.74
CA SER A 94 7.28 17.09 -3.70
C SER A 94 7.25 15.86 -4.61
N THR A 95 6.31 14.95 -4.34
CA THR A 95 6.07 13.76 -5.17
C THR A 95 4.57 13.44 -5.19
N SER A 96 4.14 12.69 -6.21
CA SER A 96 2.78 12.15 -6.29
C SER A 96 2.83 10.62 -6.28
N LEU A 97 1.86 10.00 -5.63
CA LEU A 97 1.69 8.56 -5.64
C LEU A 97 0.21 8.19 -5.81
N THR A 98 -0.03 6.95 -6.22
CA THR A 98 -1.38 6.40 -6.36
C THR A 98 -1.71 5.49 -5.19
N LEU A 99 -2.86 5.70 -4.55
CA LEU A 99 -3.27 4.95 -3.37
C LEU A 99 -3.79 3.55 -3.75
N THR A 100 -3.01 2.50 -3.49
CA THR A 100 -3.39 1.11 -3.81
C THR A 100 -4.37 0.52 -2.79
N TYR A 101 -5.07 -0.57 -3.15
CA TYR A 101 -6.09 -1.19 -2.29
C TYR A 101 -5.57 -1.55 -0.88
N PRO A 102 -4.42 -2.23 -0.71
CA PRO A 102 -3.90 -2.57 0.62
C PRO A 102 -3.68 -1.34 1.51
N HIS A 103 -3.09 -0.29 0.94
CA HIS A 103 -2.79 0.95 1.64
C HIS A 103 -4.06 1.73 1.99
N ARG A 104 -5.03 1.79 1.07
CA ARG A 104 -6.35 2.38 1.34
C ARG A 104 -7.07 1.67 2.47
N ARG A 105 -7.04 0.33 2.50
CA ARG A 105 -7.76 -0.46 3.50
C ARG A 105 -7.15 -0.33 4.89
N CYS A 106 -5.83 -0.20 4.99
CA CYS A 106 -5.11 -0.03 6.25
C CYS A 106 -4.90 1.43 6.67
N GLY A 107 -5.18 2.42 5.81
CA GLY A 107 -4.87 3.81 6.14
C GLY A 107 -3.37 4.07 6.24
N THR A 108 -2.62 3.55 5.27
CA THR A 108 -1.16 3.61 5.23
C THR A 108 -0.67 4.18 3.91
N LEU A 109 0.60 4.58 3.85
CA LEU A 109 1.30 4.92 2.60
C LEU A 109 2.42 3.92 2.31
N PRO A 110 2.68 3.58 1.04
CA PRO A 110 3.84 2.79 0.65
C PRO A 110 5.14 3.59 0.85
N LEU A 111 6.19 2.89 1.28
CA LEU A 111 7.59 3.34 1.20
C LEU A 111 8.22 2.75 -0.08
N ASN A 112 7.84 3.30 -1.23
CA ASN A 112 8.34 2.89 -2.54
C ASN A 112 9.52 3.77 -2.98
N GLY A 113 9.99 3.58 -4.23
CA GLY A 113 11.11 4.35 -4.78
C GLY A 113 10.89 5.86 -4.67
N ARG A 114 9.66 6.32 -4.98
CA ARG A 114 9.32 7.75 -5.01
C ARG A 114 9.08 8.38 -3.63
N THR A 115 8.63 7.60 -2.63
CA THR A 115 8.24 8.15 -1.32
C THR A 115 9.29 7.93 -0.23
N ARG A 116 10.13 6.90 -0.32
CA ARG A 116 11.07 6.51 0.75
C ARG A 116 11.95 7.67 1.24
N ASN A 117 12.41 8.53 0.33
CA ASN A 117 13.29 9.64 0.66
C ASN A 117 12.60 10.74 1.50
N PHE A 118 11.27 10.80 1.56
CA PHE A 118 10.52 11.77 2.38
C PHE A 118 10.50 11.40 3.86
N PHE A 119 10.82 10.15 4.20
CA PHE A 119 10.73 9.63 5.55
C PHE A 119 12.13 9.38 6.13
N PRO A 120 12.26 9.33 7.47
CA PRO A 120 13.51 8.92 8.12
C PRO A 120 14.02 7.60 7.58
N VAL A 121 15.34 7.45 7.44
CA VAL A 121 15.96 6.20 6.97
C VAL A 121 16.44 5.39 8.17
N ALA A 122 15.99 4.15 8.29
CA ALA A 122 16.57 3.17 9.19
C ALA A 122 16.49 1.75 8.58
N GLU A 123 17.38 0.86 9.00
CA GLU A 123 17.39 -0.53 8.54
C GLU A 123 16.28 -1.37 9.18
N GLN A 124 15.98 -1.11 10.47
CA GLN A 124 15.01 -1.86 11.25
C GLN A 124 14.25 -0.94 12.22
N GLY A 125 13.14 -1.47 12.74
CA GLY A 125 12.33 -0.82 13.75
C GLY A 125 11.36 0.21 13.16
N ARG A 126 11.04 1.21 13.97
CA ARG A 126 10.00 2.20 13.67
C ARG A 126 10.52 3.62 13.88
N SER A 127 10.10 4.54 13.02
CA SER A 127 10.35 5.96 13.20
C SER A 127 9.04 6.72 13.37
N LEU A 128 9.03 7.68 14.30
CA LEU A 128 7.89 8.59 14.47
C LEU A 128 8.06 9.79 13.55
N ILE A 129 6.98 10.16 12.88
CA ILE A 129 6.86 11.36 12.06
C ILE A 129 5.54 12.08 12.36
N THR A 130 5.39 13.26 11.80
CA THR A 130 4.13 14.00 11.80
C THR A 130 3.73 14.28 10.36
N PHE A 131 2.56 13.80 9.96
CA PHE A 131 1.90 14.30 8.76
C PHE A 131 1.24 15.64 9.06
N ILE A 132 1.35 16.58 8.14
CA ILE A 132 0.61 17.83 8.16
C ILE A 132 -0.41 17.76 7.04
N ASP A 133 -1.69 17.86 7.38
CA ASP A 133 -2.74 17.99 6.38
C ASP A 133 -2.53 19.27 5.55
N GLY A 134 -2.27 19.15 4.25
CA GLY A 134 -2.00 20.30 3.38
C GLY A 134 -3.15 21.29 3.23
N ARG A 135 -4.38 20.89 3.58
CA ARG A 135 -5.59 21.74 3.46
C ARG A 135 -5.91 22.48 4.74
N TRP A 136 -5.73 21.82 5.89
CA TRP A 136 -6.15 22.35 7.19
C TRP A 136 -5.02 22.58 8.17
N GLY A 137 -3.80 22.16 7.85
CA GLY A 137 -2.65 22.23 8.73
C GLY A 137 -2.75 21.33 9.96
N THR A 138 -3.67 20.35 9.95
CA THR A 138 -3.84 19.44 11.09
C THR A 138 -2.65 18.50 11.19
N HIS A 139 -2.07 18.40 12.39
CA HIS A 139 -0.96 17.49 12.67
C HIS A 139 -1.49 16.09 12.99
N ILE A 140 -1.03 15.11 12.24
CA ILE A 140 -1.45 13.71 12.34
C ILE A 140 -0.19 12.88 12.64
N PRO A 141 -0.11 12.19 13.79
CA PRO A 141 1.04 11.35 14.09
C PRO A 141 1.12 10.17 13.12
N GLY A 142 2.30 9.91 12.58
CA GLY A 142 2.56 8.80 11.66
C GLY A 142 3.72 7.93 12.13
N TRP A 143 3.66 6.64 11.79
CA TRP A 143 4.69 5.67 12.15
C TRP A 143 5.23 4.98 10.91
N VAL A 144 6.53 5.14 10.68
CA VAL A 144 7.25 4.51 9.59
C VAL A 144 7.67 3.11 10.02
N SER A 145 7.17 2.09 9.34
CA SER A 145 7.57 0.69 9.51
C SER A 145 8.56 0.33 8.41
N HIS A 146 9.85 0.29 8.75
CA HIS A 146 10.93 0.13 7.76
C HIS A 146 10.93 -1.26 7.12
N GLU A 147 10.72 -2.30 7.92
CA GLU A 147 10.66 -3.69 7.45
C GLU A 147 9.40 -3.95 6.62
N GLY A 148 8.27 -3.37 7.05
CA GLY A 148 7.00 -3.47 6.35
C GLY A 148 6.91 -2.62 5.09
N ARG A 149 7.82 -1.65 4.91
CA ARG A 149 7.83 -0.66 3.82
C ARG A 149 6.54 0.17 3.74
N TYR A 150 6.00 0.59 4.89
CA TYR A 150 4.82 1.44 4.92
C TYR A 150 4.85 2.47 6.05
N VAL A 151 4.01 3.50 5.94
CA VAL A 151 3.77 4.49 6.98
C VAL A 151 2.32 4.45 7.43
N THR A 152 2.05 4.36 8.74
CA THR A 152 0.70 4.31 9.31
C THR A 152 0.25 5.66 9.86
N GLY A 153 -1.03 5.76 10.22
CA GLY A 153 -1.62 6.94 10.90
C GLY A 153 -2.66 7.68 10.08
N LEU A 154 -2.93 7.24 8.84
CA LEU A 154 -3.76 7.99 7.88
C LEU A 154 -5.16 7.40 7.68
N ALA A 155 -5.56 6.35 8.40
CA ALA A 155 -6.87 5.71 8.25
C ALA A 155 -8.02 6.71 8.37
N LYS A 156 -8.06 7.45 9.49
CA LYS A 156 -9.07 8.48 9.73
C LYS A 156 -9.02 9.59 8.67
N TRP A 157 -7.82 10.06 8.33
CA TRP A 157 -7.62 11.10 7.32
C TRP A 157 -8.17 10.68 5.95
N MET A 158 -7.91 9.44 5.51
CA MET A 158 -8.43 8.91 4.25
C MET A 158 -9.96 8.70 4.28
N GLU A 159 -10.52 8.34 5.44
CA GLU A 159 -11.95 8.17 5.64
C GLU A 159 -12.71 9.50 5.64
N ASP A 160 -12.23 10.49 6.40
CA ASP A 160 -12.81 11.84 6.48
C ASP A 160 -12.88 12.51 5.10
N HIS A 161 -11.91 12.22 4.22
CA HIS A 161 -11.84 12.70 2.85
C HIS A 161 -12.50 11.79 1.80
N ALA A 162 -13.06 10.65 2.22
CA ALA A 162 -13.67 9.65 1.35
C ALA A 162 -12.79 9.25 0.14
N LEU A 163 -11.49 9.11 0.35
CA LEU A 163 -10.55 8.78 -0.73
C LEU A 163 -10.84 7.36 -1.26
N PRO A 164 -10.95 7.13 -2.58
CA PRO A 164 -11.07 5.78 -3.13
C PRO A 164 -9.71 5.11 -3.32
N VAL A 165 -9.73 3.80 -3.62
CA VAL A 165 -8.57 3.15 -4.26
C VAL A 165 -8.31 3.82 -5.61
N GLY A 166 -7.03 4.04 -5.92
CA GLY A 166 -6.59 4.75 -7.11
C GLY A 166 -6.44 6.26 -6.90
N ALA A 167 -6.80 6.83 -5.74
CA ALA A 167 -6.66 8.27 -5.49
C ALA A 167 -5.21 8.75 -5.63
N TYR A 168 -5.01 9.91 -6.25
CA TYR A 168 -3.69 10.55 -6.32
C TYR A 168 -3.42 11.38 -5.06
N LEU A 169 -2.38 10.98 -4.33
CA LEU A 169 -1.86 11.66 -3.15
C LEU A 169 -0.59 12.41 -3.49
N THR A 170 -0.35 13.51 -2.78
CA THR A 170 0.86 14.32 -2.89
C THR A 170 1.56 14.40 -1.54
N LEU A 171 2.88 14.26 -1.56
CA LEU A 171 3.74 14.49 -0.40
C LEU A 171 4.64 15.67 -0.67
N GLU A 172 4.79 16.55 0.30
CA GLU A 172 5.69 17.70 0.23
C GLU A 172 6.56 17.78 1.48
N ARG A 173 7.81 18.20 1.29
CA ARG A 173 8.73 18.41 2.41
C ARG A 173 8.42 19.69 3.13
N THR A 174 8.66 19.67 4.43
CA THR A 174 8.71 20.87 5.25
C THR A 174 10.17 21.21 5.59
N ASN A 175 10.36 22.29 6.35
CA ASN A 175 11.67 22.64 6.92
C ASN A 175 12.11 21.67 8.03
N ASN A 176 11.19 20.85 8.57
CA ASN A 176 11.48 19.84 9.58
C ASN A 176 11.49 18.46 8.93
N ALA A 177 12.62 17.74 9.04
CA ALA A 177 12.79 16.44 8.40
C ALA A 177 11.81 15.34 8.89
N ASN A 178 11.17 15.53 10.05
CA ASN A 178 10.17 14.61 10.59
C ASN A 178 8.72 15.07 10.32
N GLU A 179 8.53 16.18 9.61
CA GLU A 179 7.21 16.70 9.24
C GLU A 179 7.04 16.65 7.72
N ILE A 180 5.98 15.99 7.28
CA ILE A 180 5.68 15.79 5.87
C ILE A 180 4.27 16.30 5.61
N VAL A 181 4.11 17.19 4.64
CA VAL A 181 2.77 17.61 4.21
C VAL A 181 2.18 16.52 3.34
N ILE A 182 0.94 16.14 3.63
CA ILE A 182 0.14 15.22 2.83
C ILE A 182 -1.10 15.93 2.29
N ASP A 183 -1.36 15.77 1.00
CA ASP A 183 -2.59 16.25 0.36
C ASP A 183 -3.02 15.28 -0.75
N TYR A 184 -4.11 15.61 -1.43
CA TYR A 184 -4.68 14.87 -2.53
C TYR A 184 -5.28 15.84 -3.55
N ARG A 185 -5.33 15.41 -4.81
CA ARG A 185 -5.82 16.25 -5.91
C ARG A 185 -7.34 16.28 -5.90
N THR A 186 -7.95 17.38 -5.46
CA THR A 186 -9.41 17.52 -5.47
C THR A 186 -9.98 17.69 -6.86
N ARG A 187 -11.19 17.18 -7.05
CA ARG A 187 -12.05 17.52 -8.17
C ARG A 187 -13.49 17.68 -7.69
N ARG A 188 -14.37 18.23 -8.53
CA ARG A 188 -15.80 18.33 -8.20
C ARG A 188 -16.35 16.93 -7.92
N ALA A 189 -17.01 16.76 -6.77
CA ALA A 189 -17.63 15.50 -6.38
C ALA A 189 -18.63 15.02 -7.44
N LYS A 190 -18.46 13.77 -7.89
CA LYS A 190 -19.29 13.15 -8.93
C LYS A 190 -19.51 11.67 -8.62
N ARG A 191 -20.65 11.13 -9.06
CA ARG A 191 -20.91 9.69 -9.08
C ARG A 191 -20.18 9.07 -10.24
N GLU A 192 -19.18 8.25 -9.96
CA GLU A 192 -18.42 7.48 -10.96
C GLU A 192 -18.75 6.01 -10.84
N TRP A 193 -18.62 5.29 -11.94
CA TRP A 193 -18.76 3.84 -11.96
C TRP A 193 -17.45 3.20 -11.48
N ALA A 194 -17.54 2.31 -10.49
CA ALA A 194 -16.40 1.55 -9.99
C ALA A 194 -16.73 0.05 -9.92
N PRO A 195 -15.80 -0.83 -10.33
CA PRO A 195 -15.90 -2.26 -10.06
C PRO A 195 -16.04 -2.47 -8.55
N THR A 196 -17.13 -3.10 -8.12
CA THR A 196 -17.40 -3.36 -6.71
C THR A 196 -17.38 -4.85 -6.47
N ALA A 197 -16.45 -5.28 -5.63
CA ALA A 197 -16.25 -6.69 -5.32
C ALA A 197 -17.19 -7.15 -4.20
N THR A 198 -17.76 -8.33 -4.39
CA THR A 198 -18.52 -9.08 -3.39
C THR A 198 -17.93 -10.48 -3.29
N ALA A 199 -17.70 -10.97 -2.07
CA ALA A 199 -17.09 -12.29 -1.85
C ALA A 199 -18.12 -13.42 -2.00
N ASP A 200 -17.81 -14.39 -2.86
CA ASP A 200 -18.55 -15.64 -3.02
C ASP A 200 -17.75 -16.75 -2.33
N LEU A 201 -18.08 -16.99 -1.05
CA LEU A 201 -17.34 -17.91 -0.19
C LEU A 201 -17.50 -19.37 -0.61
N ASP A 202 -18.67 -19.74 -1.16
CA ASP A 202 -18.95 -21.09 -1.61
C ASP A 202 -18.08 -21.49 -2.80
N HIS A 203 -17.84 -20.55 -3.72
CA HIS A 203 -17.00 -20.77 -4.91
C HIS A 203 -15.57 -20.23 -4.78
N LEU A 204 -15.21 -19.71 -3.60
CA LEU A 204 -13.90 -19.12 -3.30
C LEU A 204 -13.43 -18.10 -4.37
N ARG A 205 -14.28 -17.14 -4.69
CA ARG A 205 -13.98 -16.09 -5.70
C ARG A 205 -14.58 -14.74 -5.31
N LEU A 206 -14.10 -13.69 -5.96
CA LEU A 206 -14.80 -12.40 -5.98
C LEU A 206 -15.74 -12.37 -7.17
N ARG A 207 -16.93 -11.82 -6.95
CA ARG A 207 -17.82 -11.37 -8.02
C ARG A 207 -17.75 -9.86 -8.13
N PHE A 208 -17.84 -9.35 -9.34
CA PHE A 208 -17.84 -7.92 -9.58
C PHE A 208 -19.11 -7.44 -10.26
N GLU A 209 -19.58 -6.30 -9.79
CA GLU A 209 -20.66 -5.52 -10.40
C GLU A 209 -20.23 -4.06 -10.49
N MET A 210 -20.80 -3.34 -11.45
CA MET A 210 -20.52 -1.92 -11.60
C MET A 210 -21.48 -1.13 -10.71
N THR A 211 -20.95 -0.38 -9.75
CA THR A 211 -21.78 0.46 -8.87
C THR A 211 -21.31 1.91 -8.90
N LYS A 212 -22.21 2.83 -8.54
CA LYS A 212 -21.90 4.26 -8.49
C LYS A 212 -21.35 4.66 -7.13
N VAL A 213 -20.08 5.03 -7.09
CA VAL A 213 -19.39 5.57 -5.92
C VAL A 213 -19.25 7.09 -6.03
N MET A 214 -19.36 7.80 -4.90
CA MET A 214 -19.08 9.23 -4.85
C MET A 214 -17.57 9.44 -4.77
N VAL A 215 -17.00 10.22 -5.71
CA VAL A 215 -15.57 10.50 -5.75
C VAL A 215 -15.33 12.00 -5.90
N ALA A 216 -14.56 12.57 -4.97
CA ALA A 216 -14.24 14.00 -4.89
C ALA A 216 -12.74 14.33 -5.10
N CYS A 217 -11.95 13.37 -5.57
CA CYS A 217 -10.54 13.54 -5.91
C CYS A 217 -10.22 12.93 -7.27
N GLU A 218 -9.12 13.36 -7.90
CA GLU A 218 -8.55 12.66 -9.05
C GLU A 218 -8.06 11.27 -8.64
N TYR A 219 -8.18 10.31 -9.56
CA TYR A 219 -7.81 8.92 -9.34
C TYR A 219 -7.45 8.22 -10.66
N ASP A 220 -6.72 7.11 -10.56
CA ASP A 220 -6.45 6.21 -11.66
C ASP A 220 -7.67 5.30 -11.92
N GLU A 221 -8.28 5.44 -13.10
CA GLU A 221 -9.51 4.75 -13.48
C GLU A 221 -9.34 3.23 -13.61
N HIS A 222 -8.12 2.73 -13.80
CA HIS A 222 -7.86 1.30 -13.88
C HIS A 222 -7.57 0.69 -12.52
N LEU A 223 -7.21 1.48 -11.50
CA LEU A 223 -6.99 0.99 -10.13
C LEU A 223 -8.23 1.02 -9.25
N ILE A 224 -9.22 1.87 -9.57
CA ILE A 224 -10.41 2.01 -8.75
C ILE A 224 -11.11 0.66 -8.57
N VAL A 225 -11.32 0.28 -7.32
CA VAL A 225 -12.09 -0.88 -6.91
C VAL A 225 -12.74 -0.58 -5.57
N ALA A 226 -13.99 -0.98 -5.44
CA ALA A 226 -14.78 -0.87 -4.22
C ALA A 226 -15.07 -2.26 -3.66
N GLU A 227 -15.48 -2.29 -2.39
CA GLU A 227 -15.76 -3.52 -1.66
C GLU A 227 -17.09 -3.36 -0.92
N SER A 228 -18.03 -4.28 -1.16
CA SER A 228 -19.34 -4.25 -0.50
C SER A 228 -19.28 -4.76 0.94
N GLU A 229 -18.56 -5.87 1.17
CA GLU A 229 -18.55 -6.60 2.44
C GLU A 229 -17.12 -6.92 2.89
N PRO A 230 -16.44 -5.98 3.58
CA PRO A 230 -15.02 -6.14 3.91
C PRO A 230 -14.70 -7.36 4.79
N ASN A 231 -15.63 -7.77 5.65
CA ASN A 231 -15.47 -8.96 6.49
C ASN A 231 -15.53 -10.25 5.66
N ALA A 232 -16.43 -10.32 4.67
CA ALA A 232 -16.54 -11.48 3.79
C ALA A 232 -15.31 -11.61 2.89
N THR A 233 -14.77 -10.51 2.35
CA THR A 233 -13.50 -10.56 1.62
C THR A 233 -12.32 -10.97 2.50
N ALA A 234 -12.27 -10.50 3.76
CA ALA A 234 -11.25 -10.94 4.71
C ALA A 234 -11.35 -12.44 4.98
N GLN A 235 -12.55 -12.98 5.13
CA GLN A 235 -12.78 -14.43 5.26
C GLN A 235 -12.36 -15.19 3.99
N LEU A 236 -12.71 -14.68 2.81
CA LEU A 236 -12.29 -15.26 1.53
C LEU A 236 -10.76 -15.36 1.43
N ARG A 237 -10.04 -14.30 1.83
CA ARG A 237 -8.56 -14.32 1.88
C ARG A 237 -8.03 -15.45 2.76
N LEU A 238 -8.61 -15.64 3.96
CA LEU A 238 -8.22 -16.72 4.86
C LEU A 238 -8.45 -18.09 4.23
N LEU A 239 -9.62 -18.30 3.62
CA LEU A 239 -9.95 -19.54 2.94
C LEU A 239 -9.02 -19.82 1.75
N LEU A 240 -8.70 -18.83 0.92
CA LEU A 240 -7.76 -18.98 -0.20
C LEU A 240 -6.36 -19.40 0.28
N ASN A 241 -5.90 -18.83 1.40
CA ASN A 241 -4.62 -19.20 2.00
C ASN A 241 -4.65 -20.61 2.61
N GLN A 242 -5.71 -20.98 3.33
CA GLN A 242 -5.88 -22.32 3.91
C GLN A 242 -5.94 -23.41 2.84
N ASN A 243 -6.65 -23.13 1.74
CA ASN A 243 -6.76 -24.03 0.59
C ASN A 243 -5.53 -23.98 -0.33
N ARG A 244 -4.50 -23.19 0.01
CA ARG A 244 -3.27 -23.02 -0.78
C ARG A 244 -3.53 -22.71 -2.25
N ILE A 245 -4.54 -21.88 -2.52
CA ILE A 245 -4.84 -21.44 -3.88
C ILE A 245 -3.69 -20.55 -4.35
N GLU A 246 -3.10 -20.83 -5.50
CA GLU A 246 -1.96 -20.10 -6.03
C GLU A 246 -2.35 -18.73 -6.62
N LEU A 247 -1.40 -17.80 -6.70
CA LEU A 247 -1.68 -16.46 -7.25
C LEU A 247 -2.19 -16.54 -8.70
N THR A 248 -1.63 -17.44 -9.51
CA THR A 248 -2.06 -17.68 -10.89
C THR A 248 -3.52 -18.14 -10.97
N GLN A 249 -3.97 -18.97 -10.02
CA GLN A 249 -5.36 -19.41 -9.94
C GLN A 249 -6.29 -18.29 -9.47
N ILE A 250 -5.82 -17.41 -8.56
CA ILE A 250 -6.57 -16.20 -8.18
C ILE A 250 -6.77 -15.30 -9.41
N VAL A 251 -5.70 -15.01 -10.15
CA VAL A 251 -5.77 -14.23 -11.39
C VAL A 251 -6.69 -14.88 -12.42
N ASP A 252 -6.62 -16.22 -12.58
CA ASP A 252 -7.48 -16.96 -13.50
C ASP A 252 -8.99 -16.82 -13.20
N ARG A 253 -9.34 -16.67 -11.92
CA ARG A 253 -10.73 -16.44 -11.48
C ARG A 253 -11.16 -14.98 -11.61
N LEU A 254 -10.24 -14.03 -11.44
CA LEU A 254 -10.53 -12.60 -11.46
C LEU A 254 -10.76 -12.07 -12.89
N VAL A 255 -9.93 -12.50 -13.84
CA VAL A 255 -9.95 -11.94 -15.20
C VAL A 255 -11.32 -12.05 -15.87
N PRO A 256 -12.02 -13.21 -15.90
CA PRO A 256 -13.35 -13.30 -16.51
C PRO A 256 -14.38 -12.38 -15.83
N GLU A 257 -14.29 -12.23 -14.51
CA GLU A 257 -15.21 -11.38 -13.73
C GLU A 257 -14.97 -9.89 -13.92
N LEU A 258 -13.76 -9.48 -14.32
CA LEU A 258 -13.44 -8.10 -14.66
C LEU A 258 -13.71 -7.80 -16.14
N VAL A 259 -13.37 -8.73 -17.04
CA VAL A 259 -13.61 -8.62 -18.49
C VAL A 259 -15.09 -8.39 -18.80
N LYS A 260 -16.00 -9.07 -18.09
CA LYS A 260 -17.45 -8.91 -18.29
C LYS A 260 -17.98 -7.51 -17.96
N LEU A 261 -17.21 -6.68 -17.25
CA LEU A 261 -17.59 -5.33 -16.86
C LEU A 261 -17.34 -4.31 -17.97
N ASP A 262 -16.42 -4.62 -18.90
CA ASP A 262 -16.10 -3.78 -20.05
C ASP A 262 -16.89 -4.28 -21.28
N PRO A 263 -17.70 -3.44 -21.94
CA PRO A 263 -18.39 -3.80 -23.17
C PRO A 263 -17.48 -4.32 -24.30
N ARG A 264 -16.19 -3.96 -24.29
CA ARG A 264 -15.20 -4.44 -25.28
C ARG A 264 -14.68 -5.85 -24.97
N GLY A 265 -15.03 -6.40 -23.81
CA GLY A 265 -14.54 -7.71 -23.36
C GLY A 265 -13.06 -7.69 -23.00
N THR A 266 -12.57 -6.57 -22.46
CA THR A 266 -11.15 -6.39 -22.08
C THR A 266 -11.00 -5.98 -20.61
N VAL A 267 -9.82 -6.22 -20.04
CA VAL A 267 -9.45 -5.75 -18.70
C VAL A 267 -8.02 -5.22 -18.70
N HIS A 268 -7.80 -4.09 -18.03
CA HIS A 268 -6.45 -3.52 -17.88
C HIS A 268 -5.67 -4.26 -16.76
N ALA A 269 -4.37 -4.44 -16.95
CA ALA A 269 -3.49 -5.12 -15.99
C ALA A 269 -3.53 -4.49 -14.59
N LYS A 270 -3.63 -3.15 -14.49
CA LYS A 270 -3.82 -2.42 -13.21
C LYS A 270 -5.09 -2.86 -12.48
N SER A 271 -6.20 -3.10 -13.19
CA SER A 271 -7.47 -3.53 -12.58
C SER A 271 -7.36 -4.93 -12.00
N VAL A 272 -6.68 -5.84 -12.72
CA VAL A 272 -6.37 -7.19 -12.22
C VAL A 272 -5.45 -7.12 -11.00
N TYR A 273 -4.42 -6.27 -11.02
CA TYR A 273 -3.53 -6.05 -9.88
C TYR A 273 -4.28 -5.52 -8.65
N SER A 274 -5.17 -4.53 -8.83
CA SER A 274 -5.97 -3.95 -7.74
C SER A 274 -6.89 -5.00 -7.11
N ALA A 275 -7.62 -5.75 -7.95
CA ALA A 275 -8.49 -6.85 -7.52
C ALA A 275 -7.72 -8.01 -6.87
N ALA A 276 -6.56 -8.39 -7.40
CA ALA A 276 -5.71 -9.43 -6.83
C ALA A 276 -5.23 -9.04 -5.43
N ASN A 277 -4.86 -7.78 -5.23
CA ASN A 277 -4.47 -7.26 -3.91
C ASN A 277 -5.63 -7.17 -2.90
N MET A 278 -6.88 -7.35 -3.33
CA MET A 278 -8.00 -7.61 -2.40
C MET A 278 -7.92 -8.98 -1.75
N LEU A 279 -7.32 -9.96 -2.42
CA LEU A 279 -7.26 -11.33 -1.96
C LEU A 279 -5.88 -11.72 -1.46
N ARG A 280 -4.82 -11.24 -2.11
CA ARG A 280 -3.43 -11.58 -1.79
C ARG A 280 -2.52 -10.39 -2.10
N ARG A 281 -1.82 -9.90 -1.08
CA ARG A 281 -0.82 -8.85 -1.27
C ARG A 281 0.30 -9.39 -2.17
N CYS A 282 0.49 -8.77 -3.31
CA CYS A 282 1.55 -9.11 -4.25
C CYS A 282 1.95 -7.88 -5.06
N ALA A 283 3.23 -7.82 -5.44
CA ALA A 283 3.75 -6.81 -6.35
C ALA A 283 3.12 -6.98 -7.76
N PRO A 284 3.19 -5.96 -8.64
CA PRO A 284 2.60 -6.03 -9.98
C PRO A 284 3.20 -7.13 -10.86
N GLY A 285 4.53 -7.30 -10.86
CA GLY A 285 5.24 -8.26 -11.70
C GLY A 285 4.67 -9.69 -11.68
N PRO A 286 4.48 -10.34 -10.51
CA PRO A 286 3.83 -11.64 -10.41
C PRO A 286 2.42 -11.72 -11.00
N VAL A 287 1.60 -10.67 -10.84
CA VAL A 287 0.24 -10.62 -11.40
C VAL A 287 0.32 -10.53 -12.92
N PHE A 288 1.20 -9.68 -13.44
CA PHE A 288 1.40 -9.48 -14.87
C PHE A 288 1.98 -10.74 -15.53
N PHE A 289 2.88 -11.43 -14.84
CA PHE A 289 3.38 -12.73 -15.27
C PHE A 289 2.25 -13.77 -15.34
N ALA A 290 1.37 -13.81 -14.34
CA ALA A 290 0.21 -14.71 -14.36
C ALA A 290 -0.77 -14.41 -15.51
N LEU A 291 -0.86 -13.14 -15.95
CA LEU A 291 -1.62 -12.75 -17.14
C LEU A 291 -0.96 -13.25 -18.42
N ILE A 292 0.30 -12.86 -18.67
CA ILE A 292 0.97 -13.11 -19.95
C ILE A 292 1.35 -14.59 -20.17
N SER A 293 1.54 -15.35 -19.10
CA SER A 293 1.88 -16.78 -19.18
C SER A 293 0.66 -17.69 -19.35
N ASN A 294 -0.55 -17.18 -19.15
CA ASN A 294 -1.77 -17.96 -19.24
C ASN A 294 -2.38 -17.88 -20.65
N ARG A 295 -2.39 -19.00 -21.37
CA ARG A 295 -2.91 -19.10 -22.74
C ARG A 295 -4.41 -18.79 -22.89
N ARG A 296 -5.16 -18.75 -21.78
CA ARG A 296 -6.57 -18.33 -21.80
C ARG A 296 -6.73 -16.82 -21.97
N PHE A 297 -5.65 -16.07 -21.80
CA PHE A 297 -5.64 -14.63 -21.92
C PHE A 297 -4.84 -14.21 -23.13
N GLN A 298 -5.40 -13.27 -23.88
CA GLN A 298 -4.75 -12.65 -25.02
C GLN A 298 -4.35 -11.24 -24.64
N ASP A 299 -3.07 -10.90 -24.74
CA ASP A 299 -2.60 -9.52 -24.69
C ASP A 299 -3.06 -8.80 -25.96
N VAL A 300 -3.88 -7.77 -25.81
CA VAL A 300 -4.42 -6.97 -26.92
C VAL A 300 -3.74 -5.60 -27.04
N GLY A 301 -2.64 -5.38 -26.29
CA GLY A 301 -1.85 -4.17 -26.30
C GLY A 301 -2.32 -3.11 -25.30
N GLY A 302 -1.45 -2.14 -25.01
CA GLY A 302 -1.74 -1.02 -24.10
C GLY A 302 -2.03 -1.46 -22.66
N GLY A 303 -1.55 -2.63 -22.24
CA GLY A 303 -1.81 -3.19 -20.91
C GLY A 303 -3.18 -3.87 -20.76
N PHE A 304 -3.93 -4.05 -21.85
CA PHE A 304 -5.23 -4.72 -21.86
C PHE A 304 -5.12 -6.20 -22.23
N PHE A 305 -5.97 -7.01 -21.57
CA PHE A 305 -6.12 -8.44 -21.82
C PHE A 305 -7.56 -8.78 -22.15
N ALA A 306 -7.76 -9.71 -23.07
CA ALA A 306 -9.06 -10.32 -23.39
C ALA A 306 -9.03 -11.82 -23.06
N LEU A 307 -10.21 -12.44 -23.02
CA LEU A 307 -10.30 -13.90 -23.04
C LEU A 307 -10.03 -14.41 -24.46
N SER A 308 -9.16 -15.41 -24.60
CA SER A 308 -8.86 -16.08 -25.87
C SER A 308 -9.96 -17.03 -26.32
#